data_AF-A0A1I7UMB6-F1
#
_entry.id   AF-A0A1I7UMB6-F1
#
_cell.length_a   1.000
_cell.length_b   1.000
_cell.length_c   1.000
_cell.angle_alpha   90.00
_cell.angle_beta   90.00
_cell.angle_gamma   90.00
#
_symmetry.space_group_name_H-M   'P 1'
#
loop_
_entity.id
_entity.type
_entity.pdbx_description
1 polymer ?
#
loop_
_entity_poly.entity_id
_entity_poly.type
_entity_poly.pdbx_seq_one_letter_code
_entity_poly.pdbx_strand_id
1 'polypeptide(L)'
;MISDCHVYAVLGTTVENGHRLFHLGSNSTLKWNGKWSEKPGYDEGTLSKLSVQDRQLSDKKTFWIGIDDFVMFFNTFYIGELREGWKEFRMIETVKRRAGDPVQILRLHIKERCTLVIEADIRNMRKKYEDEELQYPLFLNIHHSNSSNECGELIHTSHRYDSQISSDIIHLDSGTYLVVLTAIGSNGDEQENNWVIRSPMPFEEQGSSSFSFVICPQMILLDSVQKVLMKYGKAEQCDKNNVIIYKWHGKQTGIVMVDNRNEWNWLRVNADQQPTVAIISCLFVEKQAVDALIEESSTIHKYKSGGESNVYTLGRIGTHRVVATKLALIGDSREAITSAGSITTRLLGNFQNIEHVFIVGVGGAVPHFTDASLHARLGDVIVSASRPYQYVYAHDSLFDRLTEQITGFNVRNWAAEDKTIEKIVESGGQELVDSWNTVTEEAIRRLSSTAGDVEWKAPPESTDVLAMAVSKGNVVVMPHPNADRETGAEIHLGTVGAMSAMKKYEKTIGEGEEDALGQIRESFAEEFGIRCMDAGFDSVVGAVVGSCVRSWALIRGISDYHYGQSRAGKLWQAHAAARAAGMARCIIEKLPKSA
;
A
#
# COMPACT_ATOMS: atom_id res chain seq x y z
N MET A 1 -30.67 11.81 -17.58
CA MET A 1 -30.52 11.13 -16.29
C MET A 1 -31.07 9.72 -16.44
N ILE A 2 -30.42 8.73 -15.82
CA ILE A 2 -30.90 7.35 -15.74
C ILE A 2 -31.48 7.16 -14.33
N SER A 3 -32.51 6.34 -14.19
CA SER A 3 -33.13 6.06 -12.89
C SER A 3 -32.25 5.11 -12.11
N ASP A 4 -31.96 5.46 -10.85
CA ASP A 4 -31.28 4.54 -9.93
C ASP A 4 -32.17 3.33 -9.63
N CYS A 5 -31.54 2.17 -9.39
CA CYS A 5 -32.19 0.89 -9.07
C CYS A 5 -33.28 0.46 -10.07
N HIS A 6 -33.02 0.64 -11.36
CA HIS A 6 -33.99 0.38 -12.43
C HIS A 6 -33.46 -0.55 -13.52
N VAL A 7 -34.33 -1.40 -14.06
CA VAL A 7 -33.98 -2.35 -15.12
C VAL A 7 -34.41 -1.79 -16.47
N TYR A 8 -33.50 -1.85 -17.43
CA TYR A 8 -33.72 -1.40 -18.81
C TYR A 8 -33.60 -2.60 -19.75
N ALA A 9 -34.50 -2.70 -20.73
CA ALA A 9 -34.43 -3.73 -21.75
C ALA A 9 -33.53 -3.26 -22.90
N VAL A 10 -32.59 -4.09 -23.33
CA VAL A 10 -31.84 -3.83 -24.56
C VAL A 10 -32.69 -4.27 -25.75
N LEU A 11 -33.13 -3.29 -26.54
CA LEU A 11 -34.02 -3.50 -27.69
C LEU A 11 -33.23 -3.72 -28.99
N GLY A 12 -31.99 -3.26 -29.04
CA GLY A 12 -31.13 -3.42 -30.22
C GLY A 12 -29.82 -2.64 -30.11
N THR A 13 -29.00 -2.77 -31.14
CA THR A 13 -27.70 -2.10 -31.26
C THR A 13 -27.51 -1.55 -32.67
N THR A 14 -26.80 -0.44 -32.82
CA THR A 14 -26.38 0.06 -34.15
C THR A 14 -25.01 0.71 -34.09
N VAL A 15 -24.40 0.91 -35.27
CA VAL A 15 -23.16 1.68 -35.42
C VAL A 15 -23.44 2.86 -36.34
N GLU A 16 -23.28 4.07 -35.84
CA GLU A 16 -23.55 5.30 -36.58
C GLU A 16 -22.36 6.25 -36.46
N ASN A 17 -21.78 6.63 -37.61
CA ASN A 17 -20.58 7.48 -37.67
C ASN A 17 -19.42 6.99 -36.79
N GLY A 18 -19.24 5.65 -36.70
CA GLY A 18 -18.21 5.03 -35.87
C GLY A 18 -18.55 4.90 -34.38
N HIS A 19 -19.70 5.41 -33.93
CA HIS A 19 -20.17 5.27 -32.56
C HIS A 19 -21.05 4.03 -32.40
N ARG A 20 -20.73 3.20 -31.40
CA ARG A 20 -21.55 2.02 -31.02
C ARG A 20 -22.64 2.46 -30.06
N LEU A 21 -23.89 2.24 -30.44
CA LEU A 21 -25.06 2.69 -29.70
C LEU A 21 -25.92 1.51 -29.25
N PHE A 22 -26.48 1.61 -28.05
CA PHE A 22 -27.49 0.70 -27.51
C PHE A 22 -28.85 1.38 -27.51
N HIS A 23 -29.86 0.67 -28.00
CA HIS A 23 -31.26 1.08 -27.91
C HIS A 23 -31.86 0.49 -26.64
N LEU A 24 -32.23 1.35 -25.69
CA LEU A 24 -32.76 0.94 -24.40
C LEU A 24 -34.25 1.27 -24.29
N GLY A 25 -35.03 0.31 -23.81
CA GLY A 25 -36.39 0.47 -23.35
C GLY A 25 -36.46 0.61 -21.83
N SER A 26 -37.26 1.54 -21.35
CA SER A 26 -37.42 1.90 -19.94
C SER A 26 -38.89 1.99 -19.59
N ASN A 27 -39.30 1.49 -18.42
CA ASN A 27 -40.62 1.79 -17.88
C ASN A 27 -40.60 2.98 -16.91
N SER A 28 -39.43 3.55 -16.61
CA SER A 28 -39.22 4.76 -15.79
C SER A 28 -39.91 6.01 -16.37
N THR A 29 -40.21 6.97 -15.50
CA THR A 29 -40.68 8.32 -15.86
C THR A 29 -39.53 9.27 -16.22
N LEU A 30 -38.29 8.91 -15.93
CA LEU A 30 -37.10 9.69 -16.25
C LEU A 30 -36.68 9.49 -17.71
N LYS A 31 -36.38 10.59 -18.39
CA LYS A 31 -35.90 10.60 -19.78
C LYS A 31 -34.38 10.75 -19.83
N TRP A 32 -33.73 9.89 -20.60
CA TRP A 32 -32.32 10.06 -20.96
C TRP A 32 -32.15 11.37 -21.74
N ASN A 33 -31.09 12.13 -21.42
CA ASN A 33 -30.79 13.44 -22.00
C ASN A 33 -29.33 13.55 -22.45
N GLY A 34 -28.68 12.40 -22.71
CA GLY A 34 -27.30 12.38 -23.21
C GLY A 34 -27.23 12.54 -24.72
N LYS A 35 -26.02 12.40 -25.27
CA LYS A 35 -25.68 12.78 -26.65
C LYS A 35 -26.60 12.20 -27.74
N TRP A 36 -27.19 11.03 -27.50
CA TRP A 36 -28.02 10.31 -28.48
C TRP A 36 -29.51 10.29 -28.10
N SER A 37 -29.96 11.09 -27.13
CA SER A 37 -31.34 11.07 -26.64
C SER A 37 -32.38 11.60 -27.64
N GLU A 38 -31.96 12.38 -28.64
CA GLU A 38 -32.85 12.91 -29.68
C GLU A 38 -33.04 11.95 -30.85
N LYS A 39 -32.22 10.89 -30.94
CA LYS A 39 -32.37 9.88 -31.98
C LYS A 39 -33.67 9.09 -31.74
N PRO A 40 -34.57 8.95 -32.74
CA PRO A 40 -35.78 8.17 -32.60
C PRO A 40 -35.48 6.71 -32.27
N GLY A 41 -36.25 6.11 -31.35
CA GLY A 41 -36.11 4.70 -30.98
C GLY A 41 -36.47 3.73 -32.12
N TYR A 42 -37.49 4.07 -32.91
CA TYR A 42 -37.95 3.29 -34.06
C TYR A 42 -38.01 4.15 -35.32
N ASP A 43 -37.88 3.51 -36.49
CA ASP A 43 -38.04 4.14 -37.79
C ASP A 43 -39.52 4.49 -38.08
N GLU A 44 -39.76 5.40 -39.03
CA GLU A 44 -41.11 5.84 -39.37
C GLU A 44 -42.03 4.71 -39.84
N GLY A 45 -41.49 3.69 -40.52
CA GLY A 45 -42.26 2.54 -41.00
C GLY A 45 -42.71 1.61 -39.87
N THR A 46 -41.94 1.53 -38.79
CA THR A 46 -42.36 0.86 -37.55
C THR A 46 -43.35 1.73 -36.77
N LEU A 47 -43.07 3.03 -36.61
CA LEU A 47 -43.95 3.96 -35.90
C LEU A 47 -45.33 4.11 -36.56
N SER A 48 -45.43 3.95 -37.89
CA SER A 48 -46.71 4.01 -38.61
C SER A 48 -47.62 2.80 -38.35
N LYS A 49 -47.07 1.71 -37.83
CA LYS A 49 -47.83 0.49 -37.46
C LYS A 49 -48.33 0.52 -36.02
N LEU A 50 -47.83 1.46 -35.21
CA LEU A 50 -48.19 1.60 -33.81
C LEU A 50 -49.46 2.43 -33.64
N SER A 51 -50.19 2.17 -32.55
CA SER A 51 -51.30 3.03 -32.15
C SER A 51 -50.79 4.43 -31.78
N VAL A 52 -51.69 5.43 -31.77
CA VAL A 52 -51.33 6.80 -31.35
C VAL A 52 -50.76 6.81 -29.92
N GLN A 53 -51.28 5.96 -29.04
CA GLN A 53 -50.80 5.83 -27.66
C GLN A 53 -49.41 5.20 -27.61
N ASP A 54 -49.16 4.11 -28.34
CA ASP A 54 -47.87 3.44 -28.39
C ASP A 54 -46.78 4.33 -29.00
N ARG A 55 -47.14 5.14 -30.00
CA ARG A 55 -46.24 6.13 -30.59
C ARG A 55 -45.81 7.19 -29.57
N GLN A 56 -46.75 7.72 -28.77
CA GLN A 56 -46.44 8.65 -27.69
C GLN A 56 -45.62 8.02 -26.57
N LEU A 57 -45.82 6.73 -26.29
CA LEU A 57 -45.05 5.99 -25.30
C LEU A 57 -43.63 5.71 -25.79
N SER A 58 -43.45 5.32 -27.05
CA SER A 58 -42.14 5.09 -27.68
C SER A 58 -41.17 6.27 -27.44
N ASP A 59 -41.60 7.49 -27.74
CA ASP A 59 -40.79 8.71 -27.60
C ASP A 59 -40.41 9.05 -26.15
N LYS A 60 -41.13 8.47 -25.19
CA LYS A 60 -40.91 8.67 -23.75
C LYS A 60 -40.19 7.50 -23.09
N LYS A 61 -40.29 6.31 -23.65
CA LYS A 61 -39.90 5.04 -23.01
C LYS A 61 -38.73 4.36 -23.70
N THR A 62 -38.28 4.87 -24.86
CA THR A 62 -37.11 4.33 -25.55
C THR A 62 -36.12 5.43 -25.87
N PHE A 63 -34.82 5.09 -25.88
CA PHE A 63 -33.76 6.04 -26.22
C PHE A 63 -32.48 5.32 -26.65
N TRP A 64 -31.63 6.04 -27.38
CA TRP A 64 -30.29 5.59 -27.72
C TRP A 64 -29.24 6.14 -26.75
N ILE A 65 -28.28 5.30 -26.38
CA ILE A 65 -27.15 5.65 -25.53
C ILE A 65 -25.84 5.17 -26.17
N GLY A 66 -24.78 5.95 -26.04
CA GLY A 66 -23.45 5.54 -26.51
C GLY A 66 -22.84 4.47 -25.60
N ILE A 67 -21.97 3.62 -26.14
CA ILE A 67 -21.30 2.58 -25.33
C ILE A 67 -20.51 3.15 -24.14
N ASP A 68 -19.89 4.33 -24.30
CA ASP A 68 -19.11 4.97 -23.24
C ASP A 68 -20.03 5.39 -22.08
N ASP A 69 -21.18 6.00 -22.40
CA ASP A 69 -22.21 6.35 -21.42
C ASP A 69 -22.83 5.08 -20.80
N PHE A 70 -23.08 4.04 -21.61
CA PHE A 70 -23.64 2.78 -21.13
C PHE A 70 -22.74 2.13 -20.07
N VAL A 71 -21.44 2.03 -20.33
CA VAL A 71 -20.47 1.46 -19.38
C VAL A 71 -20.28 2.36 -18.15
N MET A 72 -20.48 3.67 -18.29
CA MET A 72 -20.42 4.61 -17.18
C MET A 72 -21.61 4.48 -16.23
N PHE A 73 -22.83 4.27 -16.75
CA PHE A 73 -24.05 4.27 -15.94
C PHE A 73 -24.57 2.88 -15.54
N PHE A 74 -24.19 1.82 -16.24
CA PHE A 74 -24.65 0.45 -15.97
C PHE A 74 -23.51 -0.42 -15.47
N ASN A 75 -23.60 -0.84 -14.20
CA ASN A 75 -22.59 -1.69 -13.57
C ASN A 75 -22.78 -3.19 -13.89
N THR A 76 -23.99 -3.59 -14.28
CA THR A 76 -24.36 -4.98 -14.58
C THR A 76 -25.29 -5.04 -15.79
N PHE A 77 -25.06 -5.98 -16.71
CA PHE A 77 -25.98 -6.29 -17.80
C PHE A 77 -26.14 -7.80 -17.95
N TYR A 78 -27.36 -8.25 -18.27
CA TYR A 78 -27.69 -9.65 -18.47
C TYR A 78 -28.02 -9.89 -19.95
N ILE A 79 -27.36 -10.85 -20.58
CA ILE A 79 -27.68 -11.29 -21.94
C ILE A 79 -28.45 -12.59 -21.83
N GLY A 80 -29.73 -12.57 -22.19
CA GLY A 80 -30.51 -13.78 -22.38
C GLY A 80 -30.11 -14.43 -23.70
N GLU A 81 -29.38 -15.54 -23.65
CA GLU A 81 -29.06 -16.32 -24.85
C GLU A 81 -30.22 -17.29 -25.14
N LEU A 82 -31.01 -17.00 -26.18
CA LEU A 82 -32.02 -17.95 -26.67
C LEU A 82 -31.28 -19.11 -27.36
N ARG A 83 -31.40 -20.30 -26.78
CA ARG A 83 -30.81 -21.53 -27.35
C ARG A 83 -31.90 -22.42 -27.89
N GLU A 84 -32.15 -22.34 -29.19
CA GLU A 84 -33.12 -23.22 -29.87
C GLU A 84 -32.71 -24.70 -29.70
N GLY A 85 -33.70 -25.54 -29.38
CA GLY A 85 -33.49 -26.99 -29.19
C GLY A 85 -32.98 -27.41 -27.82
N TRP A 86 -32.65 -26.48 -26.90
CA TRP A 86 -32.26 -26.82 -25.53
C TRP A 86 -33.49 -27.03 -24.65
N LYS A 87 -33.50 -28.13 -23.89
CA LYS A 87 -34.47 -28.41 -22.83
C LYS A 87 -33.94 -27.88 -21.49
N GLU A 88 -34.84 -27.43 -20.63
CA GLU A 88 -34.53 -26.93 -19.28
C GLU A 88 -35.12 -27.87 -18.22
N PHE A 89 -34.29 -28.25 -17.25
CA PHE A 89 -34.65 -29.08 -16.11
C PHE A 89 -34.43 -28.27 -14.84
N ARG A 90 -35.48 -28.09 -14.05
CA ARG A 90 -35.45 -27.32 -12.79
C ARG A 90 -35.65 -28.23 -11.60
N MET A 91 -34.89 -28.01 -10.54
CA MET A 91 -35.04 -28.72 -9.28
C MET A 91 -34.70 -27.79 -8.11
N ILE A 92 -35.30 -28.09 -6.96
CA ILE A 92 -35.09 -27.35 -5.72
C ILE A 92 -34.52 -28.34 -4.71
N GLU A 93 -33.35 -28.03 -4.17
CA GLU A 93 -32.73 -28.77 -3.09
C GLU A 93 -32.90 -27.97 -1.79
N THR A 94 -33.70 -28.48 -0.85
CA THR A 94 -33.82 -27.89 0.48
C THR A 94 -32.77 -28.48 1.40
N VAL A 95 -31.82 -27.64 1.78
CA VAL A 95 -30.71 -27.96 2.65
C VAL A 95 -31.03 -27.56 4.08
N LYS A 96 -31.09 -28.53 4.99
CA LYS A 96 -31.14 -28.30 6.44
C LYS A 96 -30.00 -29.04 7.10
N ARG A 97 -29.03 -28.33 7.67
CA ARG A 97 -27.77 -28.93 8.15
C ARG A 97 -27.33 -28.33 9.48
N ARG A 98 -26.74 -29.16 10.33
CA ARG A 98 -25.90 -28.79 11.47
C ARG A 98 -24.45 -29.12 11.13
N ALA A 99 -23.51 -28.56 11.87
CA ALA A 99 -22.09 -28.88 11.69
C ALA A 99 -21.84 -30.39 11.85
N GLY A 100 -21.20 -31.01 10.86
CA GLY A 100 -20.91 -32.45 10.81
C GLY A 100 -21.96 -33.29 10.06
N ASP A 101 -23.12 -32.73 9.71
CA ASP A 101 -24.15 -33.46 8.96
C ASP A 101 -23.69 -33.75 7.53
N PRO A 102 -24.03 -34.92 6.96
CA PRO A 102 -23.72 -35.22 5.57
C PRO A 102 -24.47 -34.28 4.62
N VAL A 103 -23.91 -34.10 3.42
CA VAL A 103 -24.38 -33.14 2.43
C VAL A 103 -25.00 -33.85 1.24
N GLN A 104 -26.10 -33.29 0.73
CA GLN A 104 -26.64 -33.69 -0.56
C GLN A 104 -25.85 -33.02 -1.67
N ILE A 105 -25.48 -33.80 -2.68
CA ILE A 105 -24.70 -33.37 -3.84
C ILE A 105 -25.43 -33.84 -5.09
N LEU A 106 -25.49 -32.97 -6.10
CA LEU A 106 -26.07 -33.32 -7.39
C LEU A 106 -25.11 -34.27 -8.13
N ARG A 107 -25.57 -35.48 -8.42
CA ARG A 107 -24.86 -36.47 -9.24
C ARG A 107 -25.45 -36.51 -10.63
N LEU A 108 -24.60 -36.41 -11.64
CA LEU A 108 -24.93 -36.61 -13.05
C LEU A 108 -24.41 -37.96 -13.51
N HIS A 109 -25.24 -38.72 -14.21
CA HIS A 109 -24.84 -39.94 -14.91
C HIS A 109 -25.04 -39.72 -16.41
N ILE A 110 -23.93 -39.57 -17.11
CA ILE A 110 -23.88 -39.24 -18.52
C ILE A 110 -23.63 -40.53 -19.29
N LYS A 111 -24.55 -40.93 -20.16
CA LYS A 111 -24.40 -42.17 -20.96
C LYS A 111 -23.61 -41.96 -22.23
N GLU A 112 -23.87 -40.85 -22.90
CA GLU A 112 -23.20 -40.43 -24.13
C GLU A 112 -22.73 -39.00 -23.97
N ARG A 113 -21.70 -38.61 -24.74
CA ARG A 113 -21.14 -37.27 -24.69
C ARG A 113 -22.25 -36.22 -24.85
N CYS A 114 -22.36 -35.32 -23.88
CA CYS A 114 -23.41 -34.33 -23.86
C CYS A 114 -22.85 -32.93 -23.59
N THR A 115 -23.58 -31.94 -24.08
CA THR A 115 -23.31 -30.53 -23.84
C THR A 115 -24.36 -30.01 -22.86
N LEU A 116 -23.95 -29.26 -21.84
CA LEU A 116 -24.89 -28.74 -20.85
C LEU A 116 -24.39 -27.46 -20.19
N VAL A 117 -25.32 -26.74 -19.56
CA VAL A 117 -25.06 -25.62 -18.65
C VAL A 117 -25.80 -25.89 -17.35
N ILE A 118 -25.14 -25.63 -16.22
CA ILE A 118 -25.70 -25.78 -14.89
C ILE A 118 -25.69 -24.43 -14.20
N GLU A 119 -26.83 -24.05 -13.67
CA GLU A 119 -27.02 -22.88 -12.83
C GLU A 119 -27.50 -23.30 -11.45
N ALA A 120 -27.06 -22.57 -10.44
CA ALA A 120 -27.55 -22.68 -9.08
C ALA A 120 -27.78 -21.29 -8.50
N ASP A 121 -28.95 -21.06 -7.92
CA ASP A 121 -29.33 -19.87 -7.16
C ASP A 121 -29.54 -20.26 -5.69
N ILE A 122 -28.83 -19.61 -4.78
CA ILE A 122 -28.84 -19.91 -3.35
C ILE A 122 -29.76 -18.92 -2.62
N ARG A 123 -30.74 -19.45 -1.88
CA ARG A 123 -31.65 -18.66 -1.04
C ARG A 123 -31.55 -19.05 0.42
N ASN A 124 -31.34 -18.06 1.29
CA ASN A 124 -31.30 -18.29 2.74
C ASN A 124 -32.72 -18.23 3.33
N MET A 125 -33.14 -19.30 4.01
CA MET A 125 -34.52 -19.44 4.51
C MET A 125 -34.80 -18.65 5.80
N ARG A 126 -33.76 -18.24 6.56
CA ARG A 126 -33.92 -17.55 7.86
C ARG A 126 -34.05 -16.03 7.76
N LYS A 127 -33.48 -15.40 6.74
CA LYS A 127 -33.52 -13.94 6.55
C LYS A 127 -34.62 -13.56 5.55
N LYS A 128 -35.87 -13.61 6.01
CA LYS A 128 -37.04 -13.22 5.21
C LYS A 128 -37.31 -11.69 5.19
N TYR A 129 -36.55 -10.88 5.93
CA TYR A 129 -36.92 -9.50 6.28
C TYR A 129 -35.79 -8.45 6.23
N GLU A 130 -34.62 -8.74 5.66
CA GLU A 130 -33.59 -7.71 5.42
C GLU A 130 -33.27 -7.65 3.92
N ASP A 131 -33.44 -6.48 3.30
CA ASP A 131 -33.24 -6.15 1.88
C ASP A 131 -31.78 -6.28 1.37
N GLU A 132 -30.89 -6.93 2.12
CA GLU A 132 -29.52 -7.17 1.68
C GLU A 132 -29.40 -8.55 1.02
N GLU A 133 -29.30 -8.58 -0.30
CA GLU A 133 -28.90 -9.78 -1.05
C GLU A 133 -27.54 -10.26 -0.51
N LEU A 134 -27.55 -11.38 0.21
CA LEU A 134 -26.32 -12.00 0.73
C LEU A 134 -25.52 -12.57 -0.44
N GLN A 135 -24.38 -11.95 -0.74
CA GLN A 135 -23.41 -12.44 -1.71
C GLN A 135 -22.33 -13.24 -1.02
N TYR A 136 -22.01 -14.42 -1.57
CA TYR A 136 -20.95 -15.28 -1.07
C TYR A 136 -19.95 -15.59 -2.18
N PRO A 137 -18.69 -15.93 -1.87
CA PRO A 137 -17.84 -16.63 -2.81
C PRO A 137 -18.43 -18.01 -3.11
N LEU A 138 -19.00 -18.15 -4.29
CA LEU A 138 -19.59 -19.38 -4.81
C LEU A 138 -18.58 -20.10 -5.70
N PHE A 139 -18.47 -21.40 -5.49
CA PHE A 139 -17.79 -22.34 -6.39
C PHE A 139 -18.79 -23.37 -6.88
N LEU A 140 -18.89 -23.50 -8.20
CA LEU A 140 -19.62 -24.56 -8.87
C LEU A 140 -18.60 -25.47 -9.56
N ASN A 141 -18.29 -26.59 -8.91
CA ASN A 141 -17.23 -27.49 -9.34
C ASN A 141 -17.82 -28.81 -9.82
N ILE A 142 -17.34 -29.31 -10.95
CA ILE A 142 -17.75 -30.60 -11.51
C ILE A 142 -16.57 -31.54 -11.41
N HIS A 143 -16.78 -32.66 -10.74
CA HIS A 143 -15.77 -33.69 -10.54
C HIS A 143 -16.20 -34.99 -11.19
N HIS A 144 -15.25 -35.73 -11.76
CA HIS A 144 -15.47 -37.14 -12.07
C HIS A 144 -15.67 -37.92 -10.76
N SER A 145 -16.53 -38.94 -10.78
CA SER A 145 -16.88 -39.75 -9.61
C SER A 145 -16.89 -41.24 -9.95
N ASN A 146 -16.42 -42.04 -9.00
CA ASN A 146 -16.55 -43.50 -9.01
C ASN A 146 -17.86 -43.93 -8.32
N SER A 147 -18.03 -45.25 -8.14
CA SER A 147 -19.20 -45.85 -7.47
C SER A 147 -19.31 -45.52 -5.98
N SER A 148 -18.26 -45.02 -5.32
CA SER A 148 -18.27 -44.60 -3.91
C SER A 148 -18.63 -43.12 -3.70
N ASN A 149 -19.00 -42.39 -4.76
CA ASN A 149 -19.30 -40.95 -4.71
C ASN A 149 -18.14 -40.10 -4.15
N GLU A 150 -16.91 -40.51 -4.41
CA GLU A 150 -15.74 -39.73 -4.04
C GLU A 150 -15.56 -38.56 -5.00
N CYS A 151 -15.14 -37.41 -4.45
CA CYS A 151 -14.65 -36.31 -5.26
C CYS A 151 -13.41 -36.82 -6.02
N GLY A 152 -13.49 -36.97 -7.34
CA GLY A 152 -12.38 -37.37 -8.21
C GLY A 152 -11.72 -36.18 -8.90
N GLU A 153 -11.27 -36.37 -10.14
CA GLU A 153 -10.65 -35.31 -10.94
C GLU A 153 -11.60 -34.11 -11.14
N LEU A 154 -11.07 -32.89 -11.01
CA LEU A 154 -11.80 -31.65 -11.30
C LEU A 154 -11.87 -31.42 -12.82
N ILE A 155 -13.07 -31.51 -13.38
CA ILE A 155 -13.36 -31.36 -14.80
C ILE A 155 -13.65 -29.90 -15.15
N HIS A 156 -14.52 -29.25 -14.37
CA HIS A 156 -14.92 -27.86 -14.58
C HIS A 156 -15.02 -27.12 -13.26
N THR A 157 -14.71 -25.82 -13.27
CA THR A 157 -14.92 -24.92 -12.13
C THR A 157 -15.44 -23.59 -12.64
N SER A 158 -16.49 -23.10 -12.00
CA SER A 158 -16.95 -21.73 -12.11
C SER A 158 -16.91 -21.08 -10.74
N HIS A 159 -16.56 -19.80 -10.69
CA HIS A 159 -16.54 -19.02 -9.46
C HIS A 159 -17.20 -17.66 -9.68
N ARG A 160 -17.98 -17.22 -8.68
CA ARG A 160 -18.55 -15.88 -8.64
C ARG A 160 -18.76 -15.43 -7.20
N TYR A 161 -18.67 -14.12 -6.94
CA TYR A 161 -19.11 -13.53 -5.68
C TYR A 161 -20.53 -13.00 -5.87
N ASP A 162 -21.53 -13.81 -5.54
CA ASP A 162 -22.94 -13.53 -5.84
C ASP A 162 -23.85 -14.50 -5.05
N SER A 163 -25.17 -14.41 -5.23
CA SER A 163 -26.14 -15.42 -4.78
C SER A 163 -26.42 -16.50 -5.84
N GLN A 164 -26.16 -16.17 -7.12
CA GLN A 164 -26.32 -17.07 -8.26
C GLN A 164 -24.99 -17.37 -8.95
N ILE A 165 -24.82 -18.62 -9.39
CA ILE A 165 -23.69 -19.04 -10.21
C ILE A 165 -24.16 -19.84 -11.44
N SER A 166 -23.51 -19.61 -12.57
CA SER A 166 -23.73 -20.33 -13.82
C SER A 166 -22.41 -20.90 -14.32
N SER A 167 -22.45 -22.11 -14.85
CA SER A 167 -21.33 -22.66 -15.60
C SER A 167 -21.23 -22.05 -16.99
N ASP A 168 -20.04 -22.08 -17.57
CA ASP A 168 -19.93 -21.95 -19.03
C ASP A 168 -20.54 -23.18 -19.71
N ILE A 169 -20.53 -23.22 -21.05
CA ILE A 169 -20.93 -24.42 -21.79
C ILE A 169 -19.91 -25.53 -21.50
N ILE A 170 -20.39 -26.62 -20.90
CA ILE A 170 -19.55 -27.77 -20.55
C ILE A 170 -19.85 -28.91 -21.51
N HIS A 171 -18.80 -29.65 -21.88
CA HIS A 171 -18.90 -30.91 -22.59
C HIS A 171 -18.47 -32.04 -21.65
N LEU A 172 -19.37 -32.99 -21.38
CA LEU A 172 -19.08 -34.15 -20.54
C LEU A 172 -19.12 -35.42 -21.39
N ASP A 173 -18.10 -36.25 -21.28
CA ASP A 173 -18.09 -37.60 -21.86
C ASP A 173 -18.88 -38.58 -21.00
N SER A 174 -19.10 -39.80 -21.49
CA SER A 174 -19.78 -40.87 -20.75
C SER A 174 -19.10 -41.12 -19.41
N GLY A 175 -19.86 -41.12 -18.32
CA GLY A 175 -19.31 -41.24 -16.97
C GLY A 175 -20.26 -40.76 -15.88
N THR A 176 -19.78 -40.81 -14.64
CA THR A 176 -20.51 -40.30 -13.47
C THR A 176 -19.77 -39.08 -12.92
N TYR A 177 -20.52 -38.02 -12.65
CA TYR A 177 -19.97 -36.75 -12.19
C TYR A 177 -20.71 -36.24 -10.96
N LEU A 178 -19.99 -35.55 -10.08
CA LEU A 178 -20.54 -34.84 -8.93
C LEU A 178 -20.44 -33.34 -9.18
N VAL A 179 -21.56 -32.64 -9.02
CA VAL A 179 -21.67 -31.19 -9.12
C VAL A 179 -21.73 -30.64 -7.72
N VAL A 180 -20.63 -30.05 -7.27
CA VAL A 180 -20.43 -29.56 -5.91
C VAL A 180 -20.58 -28.04 -5.91
N LEU A 181 -21.66 -27.56 -5.31
CA LEU A 181 -21.88 -26.14 -5.03
C LEU A 181 -21.38 -25.81 -3.63
N THR A 182 -20.39 -24.92 -3.53
CA THR A 182 -19.82 -24.47 -2.26
C THR A 182 -19.97 -22.97 -2.10
N ALA A 183 -20.62 -22.54 -1.02
CA ALA A 183 -20.71 -21.14 -0.62
C ALA A 183 -19.83 -20.90 0.61
N ILE A 184 -18.70 -20.22 0.42
CA ILE A 184 -17.72 -20.00 1.50
C ILE A 184 -18.23 -18.91 2.45
N GLY A 185 -18.28 -19.21 3.75
CA GLY A 185 -18.76 -18.26 4.77
C GLY A 185 -20.28 -18.18 4.93
N SER A 186 -21.05 -19.02 4.21
CA SER A 186 -22.47 -19.20 4.50
C SER A 186 -22.64 -19.98 5.81
N ASN A 187 -23.31 -19.37 6.79
CA ASN A 187 -23.70 -20.00 8.05
C ASN A 187 -25.13 -20.59 7.99
N GLY A 188 -25.69 -20.75 6.78
CA GLY A 188 -27.10 -21.10 6.58
C GLY A 188 -27.40 -22.54 6.99
N ASP A 189 -27.78 -22.75 8.25
CA ASP A 189 -28.34 -24.03 8.71
C ASP A 189 -29.58 -24.46 7.90
N GLU A 190 -30.27 -23.51 7.26
CA GLU A 190 -31.40 -23.73 6.35
C GLU A 190 -31.24 -22.90 5.07
N GLN A 191 -31.07 -23.57 3.94
CA GLN A 191 -30.81 -22.99 2.62
C GLN A 191 -31.63 -23.72 1.56
N GLU A 192 -32.07 -23.02 0.51
CA GLU A 192 -32.66 -23.61 -0.69
C GLU A 192 -31.76 -23.34 -1.89
N ASN A 193 -31.40 -24.38 -2.63
CA ASN A 193 -30.67 -24.26 -3.88
C ASN A 193 -31.62 -24.51 -5.05
N ASN A 194 -31.85 -23.50 -5.88
CA ASN A 194 -32.58 -23.61 -7.12
C ASN A 194 -31.62 -23.97 -8.23
N TRP A 195 -31.66 -25.21 -8.69
CA TRP A 195 -30.82 -25.74 -9.74
C TRP A 195 -31.54 -25.69 -11.07
N VAL A 196 -30.81 -25.28 -12.12
CA VAL A 196 -31.28 -25.31 -13.50
C VAL A 196 -30.22 -25.98 -14.37
N ILE A 197 -30.58 -27.09 -15.01
CA ILE A 197 -29.74 -27.77 -15.99
C ILE A 197 -30.35 -27.52 -17.36
N ARG A 198 -29.57 -27.00 -18.31
CA ARG A 198 -29.98 -26.86 -19.70
C ARG A 198 -29.13 -27.74 -20.58
N SER A 199 -29.75 -28.48 -21.49
CA SER A 199 -29.06 -29.36 -22.43
C SER A 199 -29.89 -29.55 -23.71
N PRO A 200 -29.27 -29.70 -24.90
CA PRO A 200 -29.99 -30.11 -26.11
C PRO A 200 -30.46 -31.58 -26.05
N MET A 201 -29.89 -32.39 -25.15
CA MET A 201 -30.26 -33.80 -25.00
C MET A 201 -31.31 -33.97 -23.88
N PRO A 202 -32.31 -34.85 -24.05
CA PRO A 202 -33.25 -35.13 -22.98
C PRO A 202 -32.60 -35.90 -21.83
N PHE A 203 -32.76 -35.38 -20.62
CA PHE A 203 -32.55 -36.13 -19.39
C PHE A 203 -33.83 -36.88 -19.01
N GLU A 204 -33.70 -38.06 -18.40
CA GLU A 204 -34.81 -38.87 -17.85
C GLU A 204 -35.74 -39.58 -18.87
N GLU A 205 -35.35 -39.69 -20.14
CA GLU A 205 -36.01 -40.61 -21.09
C GLU A 205 -35.38 -42.02 -20.98
N GLN A 206 -36.16 -43.09 -21.19
CA GLN A 206 -35.62 -44.46 -21.09
C GLN A 206 -34.39 -44.62 -22.00
N GLY A 207 -33.23 -44.86 -21.39
CA GLY A 207 -31.98 -45.00 -22.13
C GLY A 207 -31.10 -43.76 -22.18
N SER A 208 -31.51 -42.60 -21.66
CA SER A 208 -30.72 -41.36 -21.68
C SER A 208 -29.92 -41.09 -20.39
N SER A 209 -29.19 -39.97 -20.35
CA SER A 209 -28.48 -39.46 -19.17
C SER A 209 -29.46 -39.10 -18.05
N SER A 210 -29.05 -39.24 -16.80
CA SER A 210 -29.89 -39.00 -15.62
C SER A 210 -29.16 -38.17 -14.57
N PHE A 211 -29.90 -37.53 -13.68
CA PHE A 211 -29.35 -36.87 -12.49
C PHE A 211 -30.06 -37.35 -11.23
N SER A 212 -29.41 -37.22 -10.08
CA SER A 212 -29.97 -37.59 -8.78
C SER A 212 -29.19 -36.90 -7.67
N PHE A 213 -29.84 -36.57 -6.55
CA PHE A 213 -29.11 -36.15 -5.35
C PHE A 213 -28.58 -37.37 -4.59
N VAL A 214 -27.30 -37.33 -4.22
CA VAL A 214 -26.64 -38.36 -3.40
C VAL A 214 -26.13 -37.75 -2.11
N ILE A 215 -26.16 -38.53 -1.04
CA ILE A 215 -25.65 -38.12 0.27
C ILE A 215 -24.15 -38.42 0.33
N CYS A 216 -23.36 -37.41 0.63
CA CYS A 216 -21.90 -37.46 0.74
C CYS A 216 -21.43 -36.93 2.11
N PRO A 217 -20.22 -37.30 2.58
CA PRO A 217 -19.62 -36.65 3.74
C PRO A 217 -19.43 -35.14 3.54
N GLN A 218 -19.58 -34.33 4.59
CA GLN A 218 -19.45 -32.86 4.50
C GLN A 218 -18.09 -32.41 3.92
N MET A 219 -17.04 -33.19 4.17
CA MET A 219 -15.67 -32.93 3.70
C MET A 219 -15.57 -32.78 2.18
N ILE A 220 -16.52 -33.33 1.41
CA ILE A 220 -16.53 -33.21 -0.06
C ILE A 220 -16.56 -31.75 -0.55
N LEU A 221 -17.18 -30.83 0.22
CA LEU A 221 -17.20 -29.41 -0.08
C LEU A 221 -15.80 -28.80 0.01
N LEU A 222 -15.03 -29.20 1.05
CA LEU A 222 -13.66 -28.75 1.25
C LEU A 222 -12.73 -29.37 0.19
N ASP A 223 -12.81 -30.68 -0.02
CA ASP A 223 -11.99 -31.42 -0.99
C ASP A 223 -12.14 -30.84 -2.41
N SER A 224 -13.37 -30.46 -2.75
CA SER A 224 -13.70 -29.84 -4.04
C SER A 224 -12.94 -28.52 -4.24
N VAL A 225 -13.01 -27.60 -3.27
CA VAL A 225 -12.32 -26.30 -3.33
C VAL A 225 -10.80 -26.48 -3.28
N GLN A 226 -10.28 -27.40 -2.46
CA GLN A 226 -8.85 -27.71 -2.40
C GLN A 226 -8.28 -28.11 -3.76
N LYS A 227 -9.01 -28.94 -4.52
CA LYS A 227 -8.59 -29.33 -5.89
C LYS A 227 -8.56 -28.17 -6.87
N VAL A 228 -9.46 -27.19 -6.72
CA VAL A 228 -9.40 -25.95 -7.51
C VAL A 228 -8.09 -25.22 -7.22
N LEU A 229 -7.72 -25.07 -5.94
CA LEU A 229 -6.47 -24.40 -5.55
C LEU A 229 -5.23 -25.16 -5.98
N MET A 230 -5.25 -26.50 -5.93
CA MET A 230 -4.12 -27.32 -6.40
C MET A 230 -3.95 -27.25 -7.92
N LYS A 231 -5.05 -27.19 -8.70
CA LYS A 231 -5.01 -27.20 -10.17
C LYS A 231 -4.77 -25.81 -10.77
N TYR A 232 -5.35 -24.76 -10.19
CA TYR A 232 -5.34 -23.40 -10.73
C TYR A 232 -4.68 -22.35 -9.83
N GLY A 233 -4.38 -22.67 -8.57
CA GLY A 233 -3.69 -21.77 -7.66
C GLY A 233 -2.21 -21.65 -7.98
N LYS A 234 -1.63 -20.48 -7.70
CA LYS A 234 -0.18 -20.27 -7.76
C LYS A 234 0.47 -20.90 -6.54
N ALA A 235 1.23 -21.97 -6.75
CA ALA A 235 2.00 -22.61 -5.70
C ALA A 235 3.32 -21.87 -5.45
N GLU A 236 3.62 -21.63 -4.18
CA GLU A 236 4.88 -21.05 -3.71
C GLU A 236 5.46 -21.98 -2.64
N GLN A 237 6.64 -22.53 -2.91
CA GLN A 237 7.33 -23.40 -1.98
C GLN A 237 8.17 -22.55 -1.02
N CYS A 238 7.95 -22.71 0.29
CA CYS A 238 8.75 -22.05 1.31
C CYS A 238 9.78 -23.05 1.86
N ASP A 239 10.96 -23.07 1.25
CA ASP A 239 12.02 -24.06 1.56
C ASP A 239 12.48 -24.02 3.02
N LYS A 240 12.38 -22.87 3.69
CA LYS A 240 12.78 -22.73 5.10
C LYS A 240 11.87 -23.47 6.08
N ASN A 241 10.60 -23.68 5.72
CA ASN A 241 9.58 -24.15 6.65
C ASN A 241 8.87 -25.45 6.21
N ASN A 242 9.27 -26.09 5.10
CA ASN A 242 8.63 -27.29 4.56
C ASN A 242 7.09 -27.16 4.44
N VAL A 243 6.66 -26.04 3.86
CA VAL A 243 5.25 -25.70 3.65
C VAL A 243 5.06 -25.27 2.19
N ILE A 244 3.95 -25.66 1.59
CA ILE A 244 3.54 -25.16 0.26
C ILE A 244 2.32 -24.26 0.42
N ILE A 245 2.41 -23.04 -0.12
CA ILE A 245 1.33 -22.07 -0.09
C ILE A 245 0.71 -22.00 -1.48
N TYR A 246 -0.59 -22.29 -1.57
CA TYR A 246 -1.38 -22.14 -2.78
C TYR A 246 -2.20 -20.86 -2.67
N LYS A 247 -1.93 -19.90 -3.55
CA LYS A 247 -2.65 -18.63 -3.62
C LYS A 247 -3.55 -18.63 -4.84
N TRP A 248 -4.85 -18.44 -4.62
CA TRP A 248 -5.83 -18.31 -5.68
C TRP A 248 -6.55 -16.96 -5.54
N HIS A 249 -6.70 -16.24 -6.65
CA HIS A 249 -7.32 -14.91 -6.68
C HIS A 249 -8.42 -14.87 -7.75
N GLY A 250 -9.65 -14.69 -7.31
CA GLY A 250 -10.78 -14.26 -8.13
C GLY A 250 -10.91 -12.74 -8.14
N LYS A 251 -11.92 -12.20 -8.85
CA LYS A 251 -12.14 -10.75 -8.96
C LYS A 251 -12.39 -10.05 -7.62
N GLN A 252 -13.08 -10.71 -6.70
CA GLN A 252 -13.50 -10.16 -5.39
C GLN A 252 -13.17 -11.09 -4.21
N THR A 253 -12.45 -12.18 -4.46
CA THR A 253 -12.16 -13.19 -3.43
C THR A 253 -10.73 -13.70 -3.60
N GLY A 254 -9.98 -13.75 -2.52
CA GLY A 254 -8.68 -14.42 -2.46
C GLY A 254 -8.75 -15.60 -1.49
N ILE A 255 -8.23 -16.75 -1.89
CA ILE A 255 -8.13 -17.94 -1.04
C ILE A 255 -6.67 -18.34 -0.95
N VAL A 256 -6.20 -18.56 0.28
CA VAL A 256 -4.88 -19.10 0.56
C VAL A 256 -5.05 -20.43 1.24
N MET A 257 -4.50 -21.49 0.63
CA MET A 257 -4.40 -22.81 1.23
C MET A 257 -2.94 -23.08 1.56
N VAL A 258 -2.69 -23.63 2.74
CA VAL A 258 -1.35 -23.93 3.21
C VAL A 258 -1.24 -25.42 3.47
N ASP A 259 -0.43 -26.10 2.66
CA ASP A 259 -0.11 -27.52 2.79
C ASP A 259 1.08 -27.66 3.76
N ASN A 260 0.78 -28.07 4.98
CA ASN A 260 1.76 -28.25 6.04
C ASN A 260 2.40 -29.65 5.95
N ARG A 261 3.69 -29.70 5.58
CA ARG A 261 4.43 -30.97 5.48
C ARG A 261 5.36 -31.21 6.67
N ASN A 262 5.22 -30.43 7.73
CA ASN A 262 5.96 -30.64 8.98
C ASN A 262 5.31 -31.71 9.85
N GLU A 263 6.10 -32.19 10.82
CA GLU A 263 5.61 -33.11 11.85
C GLU A 263 4.62 -32.44 12.83
N TRP A 264 4.60 -31.11 12.91
CA TRP A 264 3.70 -30.36 13.78
C TRP A 264 2.36 -30.08 13.09
N ASN A 265 1.25 -30.37 13.78
CA ASN A 265 -0.11 -30.28 13.23
C ASN A 265 -0.72 -28.86 13.20
N TRP A 266 0.07 -27.81 13.44
CA TRP A 266 -0.42 -26.44 13.50
C TRP A 266 0.51 -25.48 12.77
N LEU A 267 -0.08 -24.46 12.15
CA LEU A 267 0.62 -23.37 11.49
C LEU A 267 0.12 -22.05 12.03
N ARG A 268 1.05 -21.12 12.28
CA ARG A 268 0.70 -19.74 12.63
C ARG A 268 0.73 -18.89 11.36
N VAL A 269 -0.45 -18.44 10.94
CA VAL A 269 -0.59 -17.52 9.79
C VAL A 269 -0.76 -16.11 10.34
N ASN A 270 0.23 -15.24 10.12
CA ASN A 270 0.11 -13.81 10.36
C ASN A 270 -0.17 -13.13 9.02
N ALA A 271 -1.39 -12.65 8.82
CA ALA A 271 -1.70 -11.72 7.75
C ALA A 271 -1.11 -10.35 8.13
N ASP A 272 -0.14 -9.88 7.34
CA ASP A 272 0.49 -8.56 7.39
C ASP A 272 0.66 -7.93 8.78
N GLN A 273 1.82 -8.18 9.42
CA GLN A 273 2.30 -7.21 10.40
C GLN A 273 2.65 -5.93 9.65
N GLN A 274 1.70 -4.99 9.64
CA GLN A 274 1.95 -3.64 9.12
C GLN A 274 3.17 -3.03 9.80
N PRO A 275 3.95 -2.20 9.10
CA PRO A 275 5.07 -1.49 9.69
C PRO A 275 4.63 -0.64 10.88
N THR A 276 5.36 -0.73 11.98
CA THR A 276 5.19 0.09 13.18
C THR A 276 6.17 1.25 13.21
N VAL A 277 7.20 1.21 12.36
CA VAL A 277 8.24 2.23 12.28
C VAL A 277 8.38 2.72 10.85
N ALA A 278 8.37 4.04 10.66
CA ALA A 278 8.69 4.69 9.40
C ALA A 278 10.07 5.37 9.44
N ILE A 279 10.81 5.26 8.34
CA ILE A 279 12.11 5.91 8.14
C ILE A 279 12.02 6.80 6.91
N ILE A 280 12.31 8.08 7.07
CA ILE A 280 12.23 9.10 6.01
C ILE A 280 13.63 9.66 5.78
N SER A 281 14.09 9.60 4.54
CA SER A 281 15.38 10.15 4.09
C SER A 281 15.17 11.10 2.91
N CYS A 282 16.16 11.92 2.55
CA CYS A 282 16.04 12.86 1.43
C CYS A 282 17.05 12.59 0.31
N LEU A 283 18.33 12.44 0.64
CA LEU A 283 19.39 12.21 -0.32
C LEU A 283 19.45 10.73 -0.73
N PHE A 284 20.01 10.48 -1.90
CA PHE A 284 20.16 9.11 -2.40
C PHE A 284 21.10 8.29 -1.50
N VAL A 285 22.23 8.89 -1.06
CA VAL A 285 23.17 8.25 -0.12
C VAL A 285 22.53 7.95 1.23
N GLU A 286 21.63 8.81 1.71
CA GLU A 286 20.86 8.55 2.95
C GLU A 286 19.95 7.34 2.78
N LYS A 287 19.22 7.27 1.66
CA LYS A 287 18.33 6.15 1.37
C LYS A 287 19.10 4.83 1.21
N GLN A 288 20.23 4.85 0.50
CA GLN A 288 21.09 3.68 0.36
C GLN A 288 21.59 3.18 1.72
N ALA A 289 22.04 4.09 2.60
CA ALA A 289 22.50 3.76 3.93
C ALA A 289 21.40 3.11 4.79
N VAL A 290 20.18 3.66 4.74
CA VAL A 290 19.01 3.09 5.41
C VAL A 290 18.68 1.71 4.87
N ASP A 291 18.60 1.56 3.54
CA ASP A 291 18.22 0.30 2.89
C ASP A 291 19.20 -0.84 3.16
N ALA A 292 20.50 -0.54 3.22
CA ALA A 292 21.53 -1.54 3.53
C ALA A 292 21.37 -2.16 4.92
N LEU A 293 20.68 -1.48 5.84
CA LEU A 293 20.44 -1.91 7.21
C LEU A 293 19.06 -2.53 7.43
N ILE A 294 18.19 -2.56 6.42
CA ILE A 294 16.88 -3.22 6.50
C ILE A 294 17.02 -4.70 6.15
N GLU A 295 16.59 -5.57 7.05
CA GLU A 295 16.55 -7.02 6.86
C GLU A 295 15.25 -7.44 6.18
N GLU A 296 15.25 -8.58 5.48
CA GLU A 296 14.07 -9.10 4.76
C GLU A 296 13.44 -8.04 3.82
N SER A 297 14.26 -7.22 3.18
CA SER A 297 13.80 -6.05 2.44
C SER A 297 13.01 -6.43 1.18
N SER A 298 11.86 -5.78 0.96
CA SER A 298 11.09 -5.83 -0.27
C SER A 298 10.71 -4.42 -0.72
N THR A 299 10.94 -4.11 -1.99
CA THR A 299 10.59 -2.81 -2.56
C THR A 299 9.21 -2.90 -3.21
N ILE A 300 8.31 -2.01 -2.81
CA ILE A 300 6.98 -1.90 -3.41
C ILE A 300 6.80 -0.57 -4.12
N HIS A 301 6.12 -0.64 -5.26
CA HIS A 301 5.68 0.52 -6.02
C HIS A 301 4.17 0.67 -5.84
N LYS A 302 3.73 1.68 -5.07
CA LYS A 302 2.31 2.00 -4.98
C LYS A 302 1.96 3.03 -6.05
N TYR A 303 1.29 2.58 -7.11
CA TYR A 303 0.71 3.44 -8.14
C TYR A 303 -0.69 3.87 -7.73
N LYS A 304 -0.99 5.16 -7.85
CA LYS A 304 -2.37 5.65 -7.96
C LYS A 304 -2.70 5.87 -9.43
N SER A 305 -3.95 5.59 -9.81
CA SER A 305 -4.55 6.01 -11.09
C SER A 305 -4.46 7.55 -11.16
N GLY A 306 -3.43 8.08 -11.83
CA GLY A 306 -3.08 9.50 -11.80
C GLY A 306 -1.59 9.83 -11.97
N GLY A 307 -0.69 8.84 -11.99
CA GLY A 307 0.71 9.02 -12.43
C GLY A 307 1.75 9.34 -11.34
N GLU A 308 1.35 9.43 -10.07
CA GLU A 308 2.29 9.56 -8.96
C GLU A 308 2.69 8.18 -8.41
N SER A 309 3.99 7.92 -8.30
CA SER A 309 4.55 6.69 -7.71
C SER A 309 5.43 7.02 -6.52
N ASN A 310 5.11 6.47 -5.34
CA ASN A 310 6.03 6.43 -4.20
C ASN A 310 6.67 5.05 -4.12
N VAL A 311 7.98 5.03 -3.86
CA VAL A 311 8.76 3.80 -3.66
C VAL A 311 8.96 3.60 -2.16
N TYR A 312 8.50 2.46 -1.65
CA TYR A 312 8.67 2.09 -0.25
C TYR A 312 9.54 0.84 -0.15
N THR A 313 10.48 0.85 0.78
CA THR A 313 11.25 -0.34 1.15
C THR A 313 10.70 -0.86 2.47
N LEU A 314 10.04 -2.01 2.43
CA LEU A 314 9.51 -2.71 3.60
C LEU A 314 10.52 -3.74 4.08
N GLY A 315 10.61 -3.96 5.38
CA GLY A 315 11.45 -5.03 5.92
C GLY A 315 11.40 -5.08 7.43
N ARG A 316 12.50 -5.48 8.06
CA ARG A 316 12.63 -5.53 9.52
C ARG A 316 13.93 -4.89 9.99
N ILE A 317 13.86 -4.32 11.18
CA ILE A 317 15.03 -3.97 11.99
C ILE A 317 14.77 -4.51 13.39
N GLY A 318 15.60 -5.46 13.82
CA GLY A 318 15.35 -6.23 15.05
C GLY A 318 13.96 -6.87 15.03
N THR A 319 13.16 -6.59 16.05
CA THR A 319 11.80 -7.14 16.15
C THR A 319 10.73 -6.33 15.43
N HIS A 320 11.07 -5.12 14.94
CA HIS A 320 10.13 -4.16 14.38
C HIS A 320 10.01 -4.31 12.87
N ARG A 321 8.78 -4.18 12.36
CA ARG A 321 8.51 -4.06 10.92
C ARG A 321 8.69 -2.58 10.54
N VAL A 322 9.52 -2.34 9.54
CA VAL A 322 9.89 -0.99 9.13
C VAL A 322 9.42 -0.70 7.71
N VAL A 323 9.15 0.57 7.44
CA VAL A 323 8.97 1.10 6.08
C VAL A 323 9.88 2.31 5.87
N ALA A 324 10.71 2.27 4.84
CA ALA A 324 11.58 3.38 4.47
C ALA A 324 11.12 4.03 3.17
N THR A 325 11.19 5.36 3.10
CA THR A 325 10.96 6.14 1.88
C THR A 325 12.00 7.25 1.73
N LYS A 326 12.14 7.72 0.49
CA LYS A 326 12.98 8.87 0.13
C LYS A 326 12.09 10.01 -0.34
N LEU A 327 12.33 11.22 0.16
CA LEU A 327 11.70 12.44 -0.32
C LEU A 327 12.25 12.81 -1.72
N ALA A 328 11.42 13.45 -2.53
CA ALA A 328 11.83 13.91 -3.86
C ALA A 328 12.73 15.15 -3.75
N LEU A 329 12.31 16.11 -2.92
CA LEU A 329 12.99 17.38 -2.70
C LEU A 329 12.76 17.82 -1.25
N ILE A 330 13.73 18.51 -0.66
CA ILE A 330 13.60 19.21 0.63
C ILE A 330 14.16 20.62 0.51
N GLY A 331 13.60 21.55 1.28
CA GLY A 331 13.99 22.95 1.27
C GLY A 331 12.81 23.90 1.47
N ASP A 332 13.07 25.17 1.20
CA ASP A 332 12.19 26.33 1.43
C ASP A 332 11.25 26.64 0.25
N SER A 333 11.50 26.06 -0.93
CA SER A 333 10.63 26.27 -2.08
C SER A 333 9.24 25.69 -1.84
N ARG A 334 8.21 26.33 -2.40
CA ARG A 334 6.83 25.86 -2.24
C ARG A 334 6.65 24.44 -2.76
N GLU A 335 7.35 24.07 -3.83
CA GLU A 335 7.37 22.74 -4.41
C GLU A 335 8.01 21.73 -3.46
N ALA A 336 9.15 22.07 -2.85
CA ALA A 336 9.84 21.21 -1.88
C ALA A 336 8.98 20.97 -0.64
N ILE A 337 8.43 22.04 -0.05
CA ILE A 337 7.54 22.00 1.11
C ILE A 337 6.33 21.10 0.82
N THR A 338 5.65 21.34 -0.31
CA THR A 338 4.45 20.59 -0.73
C THR A 338 4.76 19.13 -0.99
N SER A 339 5.87 18.85 -1.70
CA SER A 339 6.28 17.50 -2.06
C SER A 339 6.64 16.67 -0.82
N ALA A 340 7.51 17.21 0.05
CA ALA A 340 7.97 16.52 1.24
C ALA A 340 6.81 16.22 2.22
N GLY A 341 5.92 17.19 2.45
CA GLY A 341 4.71 17.00 3.25
C GLY A 341 3.78 15.94 2.65
N SER A 342 3.49 16.04 1.34
CA SER A 342 2.61 15.09 0.64
C SER A 342 3.13 13.65 0.65
N ILE A 343 4.44 13.44 0.41
CA ILE A 343 5.06 12.11 0.48
C ILE A 343 4.91 11.53 1.90
N THR A 344 5.14 12.36 2.92
CA THR A 344 5.05 11.96 4.33
C THR A 344 3.62 11.61 4.73
N THR A 345 2.64 12.47 4.45
CA THR A 345 1.23 12.18 4.73
C THR A 345 0.74 10.93 4.00
N ARG A 346 1.23 10.67 2.78
CA ARG A 346 0.88 9.44 2.04
C ARG A 346 1.53 8.20 2.63
N LEU A 347 2.77 8.29 3.10
CA LEU A 347 3.41 7.19 3.83
C LEU A 347 2.54 6.82 5.04
N LEU A 348 2.21 7.80 5.88
CA LEU A 348 1.43 7.58 7.11
C LEU A 348 -0.02 7.17 6.81
N GLY A 349 -0.62 7.67 5.73
CA GLY A 349 -1.95 7.23 5.29
C GLY A 349 -1.99 5.81 4.70
N ASN A 350 -0.89 5.37 4.07
CA ASN A 350 -0.77 4.03 3.48
C ASN A 350 -0.44 2.93 4.50
N PHE A 351 0.11 3.31 5.66
CA PHE A 351 0.55 2.41 6.72
C PHE A 351 0.09 2.99 8.07
N GLN A 352 -1.14 2.65 8.45
CA GLN A 352 -1.83 3.31 9.57
C GLN A 352 -1.33 2.87 10.95
N ASN A 353 -0.54 1.79 11.02
CA ASN A 353 -0.02 1.25 12.28
C ASN A 353 1.36 1.84 12.66
N ILE A 354 1.81 2.89 12.00
CA ILE A 354 3.09 3.54 12.33
C ILE A 354 2.97 4.24 13.68
N GLU A 355 3.81 3.81 14.63
CA GLU A 355 3.93 4.35 15.99
C GLU A 355 5.13 5.29 16.11
N HIS A 356 6.22 5.00 15.39
CA HIS A 356 7.48 5.73 15.45
C HIS A 356 7.91 6.23 14.07
N VAL A 357 8.36 7.48 13.97
CA VAL A 357 8.93 8.06 12.74
C VAL A 357 10.35 8.56 12.97
N PHE A 358 11.29 8.05 12.17
CA PHE A 358 12.68 8.51 12.13
C PHE A 358 12.93 9.30 10.86
N ILE A 359 13.35 10.55 11.01
CA ILE A 359 13.80 11.37 9.89
C ILE A 359 15.32 11.28 9.90
N VAL A 360 15.89 10.49 9.01
CA VAL A 360 17.32 10.13 9.00
C VAL A 360 18.01 10.84 7.83
N GLY A 361 19.12 11.50 8.11
CA GLY A 361 19.89 12.17 7.08
C GLY A 361 21.20 12.76 7.57
N VAL A 362 21.82 13.59 6.74
CA VAL A 362 23.01 14.36 7.09
C VAL A 362 22.62 15.74 7.66
N GLY A 363 23.49 16.30 8.49
CA GLY A 363 23.36 17.65 9.03
C GLY A 363 24.72 18.33 9.17
N GLY A 364 24.69 19.62 9.46
CA GLY A 364 25.87 20.43 9.72
C GLY A 364 26.00 20.75 11.20
N ALA A 365 27.15 20.50 11.82
CA ALA A 365 27.37 20.84 13.22
C ALA A 365 27.43 22.36 13.40
N VAL A 366 26.88 22.84 14.51
CA VAL A 366 27.13 24.22 14.96
C VAL A 366 28.53 24.26 15.58
N PRO A 367 29.45 25.08 15.06
CA PRO A 367 30.79 25.15 15.59
C PRO A 367 30.79 25.79 16.99
N HIS A 368 31.47 25.15 17.93
CA HIS A 368 31.80 25.73 19.23
C HIS A 368 33.32 25.75 19.32
N PHE A 369 33.92 26.92 19.48
CA PHE A 369 35.37 27.08 19.44
C PHE A 369 36.04 26.93 20.81
N THR A 370 35.27 27.12 21.89
CA THR A 370 35.77 27.15 23.28
C THR A 370 35.16 26.06 24.15
N ASP A 371 34.02 25.49 23.77
CA ASP A 371 33.32 24.46 24.53
C ASP A 371 33.42 23.10 23.84
N ALA A 372 34.32 22.27 24.36
CA ALA A 372 34.55 20.90 23.89
C ALA A 372 33.31 20.00 24.05
N SER A 373 32.44 20.27 25.03
CA SER A 373 31.29 19.41 25.34
C SER A 373 30.11 19.62 24.40
N LEU A 374 30.03 20.79 23.78
CA LEU A 374 28.99 21.13 22.81
C LEU A 374 29.43 20.88 21.36
N HIS A 375 30.74 20.96 21.08
CA HIS A 375 31.29 20.82 19.75
C HIS A 375 31.15 19.40 19.18
N ALA A 376 30.32 19.25 18.15
CA ALA A 376 30.26 18.04 17.32
C ALA A 376 31.23 18.16 16.14
N ARG A 377 31.82 17.03 15.73
CA ARG A 377 32.78 16.91 14.62
C ARG A 377 32.20 16.11 13.47
N LEU A 378 32.88 16.15 12.32
CA LEU A 378 32.46 15.34 11.17
C LEU A 378 32.56 13.85 11.51
N GLY A 379 31.52 13.09 11.15
CA GLY A 379 31.37 11.67 11.50
C GLY A 379 30.63 11.39 12.82
N ASP A 380 30.40 12.42 13.65
CA ASP A 380 29.54 12.30 14.83
C ASP A 380 28.06 12.21 14.42
N VAL A 381 27.19 11.83 15.36
CA VAL A 381 25.73 11.85 15.15
C VAL A 381 25.03 12.70 16.19
N ILE A 382 24.08 13.50 15.73
CA ILE A 382 23.15 14.24 16.59
C ILE A 382 21.78 13.59 16.49
N VAL A 383 21.21 13.23 17.63
CA VAL A 383 19.82 12.83 17.78
C VAL A 383 19.05 14.01 18.37
N SER A 384 17.95 14.39 17.72
CA SER A 384 17.11 15.48 18.19
C SER A 384 16.55 15.20 19.58
N ALA A 385 16.73 16.10 20.52
CA ALA A 385 16.19 16.00 21.88
C ALA A 385 15.72 17.37 22.38
N SER A 386 14.74 17.43 23.26
CA SER A 386 14.17 18.69 23.77
C SER A 386 15.11 19.44 24.71
N ARG A 387 16.13 20.13 24.15
CA ARG A 387 17.17 20.85 24.90
C ARG A 387 17.59 22.16 24.20
N PRO A 388 16.78 23.24 24.22
CA PRO A 388 15.46 23.40 24.84
C PRO A 388 14.28 22.91 23.98
N TYR A 389 14.45 22.81 22.67
CA TYR A 389 13.45 22.31 21.73
C TYR A 389 13.97 21.06 21.04
N GLN A 390 13.12 20.24 20.42
CA GLN A 390 13.62 19.06 19.70
C GLN A 390 14.00 19.43 18.26
N TYR A 391 13.16 20.22 17.60
CA TYR A 391 13.43 20.76 16.28
C TYR A 391 12.89 22.18 16.15
N VAL A 392 13.69 23.10 15.61
CA VAL A 392 13.33 24.52 15.44
C VAL A 392 13.47 24.91 13.98
N TYR A 393 12.43 25.49 13.40
CA TYR A 393 12.47 25.99 12.02
C TYR A 393 12.21 27.49 11.97
N ALA A 394 13.17 28.27 11.48
CA ALA A 394 13.00 29.70 11.25
C ALA A 394 12.44 29.96 9.84
N HIS A 395 11.22 30.53 9.78
CA HIS A 395 10.58 30.91 8.52
C HIS A 395 11.14 32.23 7.96
N ASP A 396 11.46 33.17 8.85
CA ASP A 396 11.96 34.49 8.49
C ASP A 396 12.81 35.09 9.61
N SER A 397 13.68 36.04 9.27
CA SER A 397 14.46 36.83 10.25
C SER A 397 13.82 38.20 10.44
N LEU A 398 13.77 38.69 11.67
CA LEU A 398 13.19 39.98 12.01
C LEU A 398 14.31 41.02 12.06
N PHE A 399 14.17 42.11 11.30
CA PHE A 399 15.15 43.19 11.23
C PHE A 399 14.60 44.47 11.84
N ASP A 400 15.44 45.17 12.59
CA ASP A 400 15.20 46.58 12.90
C ASP A 400 15.37 47.39 11.61
N ARG A 401 14.32 48.14 11.24
CA ARG A 401 14.28 48.93 10.00
C ARG A 401 15.28 50.10 9.98
N LEU A 402 15.79 50.53 11.12
CA LEU A 402 16.69 51.67 11.24
C LEU A 402 18.15 51.26 11.32
N THR A 403 18.43 50.13 11.98
CA THR A 403 19.81 49.64 12.20
C THR A 403 20.18 48.48 11.27
N GLU A 404 19.21 47.91 10.56
CA GLU A 404 19.34 46.69 9.75
C GLU A 404 19.88 45.49 10.54
N GLN A 405 19.85 45.56 11.88
CA GLN A 405 20.28 44.48 12.76
C GLN A 405 19.15 43.47 12.97
N ILE A 406 19.52 42.21 13.16
CA ILE A 406 18.58 41.15 13.50
C ILE A 406 18.10 41.35 14.94
N THR A 407 16.79 41.37 15.11
CA THR A 407 16.09 41.51 16.39
C THR A 407 15.49 40.21 16.89
N GLY A 408 15.43 39.18 16.03
CA GLY A 408 14.97 37.83 16.38
C GLY A 408 14.53 37.04 15.14
N PHE A 409 13.88 35.91 15.37
CA PHE A 409 13.45 34.99 14.31
C PHE A 409 11.97 34.61 14.43
N ASN A 410 11.28 34.53 13.30
CA ASN A 410 9.93 33.95 13.26
C ASN A 410 10.05 32.43 13.14
N VAL A 411 9.95 31.74 14.27
CA VAL A 411 10.21 30.30 14.37
C VAL A 411 8.95 29.47 14.59
N ARG A 412 9.05 28.21 14.19
CA ARG A 412 8.19 27.13 14.69
C ARG A 412 9.04 26.14 15.49
N ASN A 413 8.59 25.88 16.72
CA ASN A 413 9.23 24.93 17.63
C ASN A 413 8.45 23.63 17.65
N TRP A 414 9.16 22.52 17.53
CA TRP A 414 8.61 21.18 17.56
C TRP A 414 9.22 20.36 18.69
N ALA A 415 8.37 19.53 19.30
CA ALA A 415 8.76 18.53 20.28
C ALA A 415 7.82 17.33 20.17
N ALA A 416 8.38 16.12 20.17
CA ALA A 416 7.65 14.88 20.30
C ALA A 416 7.04 14.77 21.71
N GLU A 417 5.80 14.29 21.78
CA GLU A 417 5.12 14.02 23.06
C GLU A 417 5.76 12.79 23.75
N ASP A 418 6.12 11.77 22.97
CA ASP A 418 6.79 10.58 23.47
C ASP A 418 8.32 10.78 23.48
N LYS A 419 8.91 10.68 24.68
CA LYS A 419 10.35 10.85 24.95
C LYS A 419 11.12 9.53 24.99
N THR A 420 10.52 8.42 24.55
CA THR A 420 11.16 7.09 24.58
C THR A 420 12.47 7.07 23.78
N ILE A 421 12.50 7.67 22.59
CA ILE A 421 13.71 7.74 21.76
C ILE A 421 14.84 8.51 22.48
N GLU A 422 14.52 9.67 23.06
CA GLU A 422 15.50 10.49 23.82
C GLU A 422 16.07 9.68 25.00
N LYS A 423 15.21 9.00 25.77
CA LYS A 423 15.62 8.17 26.91
C LYS A 423 16.51 6.99 26.51
N ILE A 424 16.27 6.36 25.35
CA ILE A 424 17.10 5.26 24.85
C ILE A 424 18.53 5.75 24.61
N VAL A 425 18.69 6.94 24.02
CA VAL A 425 20.02 7.50 23.75
C VAL A 425 20.68 7.99 25.04
N GLU A 426 19.95 8.65 25.94
CA GLU A 426 20.47 9.13 27.22
C GLU A 426 20.97 8.01 28.14
N SER A 427 20.26 6.88 28.17
CA SER A 427 20.62 5.72 29.01
C SER A 427 21.55 4.73 28.32
N GLY A 428 21.83 4.91 27.02
CA GLY A 428 22.56 3.94 26.20
C GLY A 428 24.03 3.78 26.56
N GLY A 429 24.68 4.83 27.07
CA GLY A 429 26.08 4.80 27.51
C GLY A 429 27.05 4.25 26.45
N GLN A 430 28.14 3.62 26.90
CA GLN A 430 29.16 3.04 26.03
C GLN A 430 28.64 1.86 25.19
N GLU A 431 27.70 1.06 25.73
CA GLU A 431 27.11 -0.07 25.01
C GLU A 431 26.44 0.38 23.70
N LEU A 432 25.72 1.51 23.74
CA LEU A 432 25.10 2.08 22.56
C LEU A 432 26.14 2.57 21.54
N VAL A 433 27.24 3.17 22.01
CA VAL A 433 28.35 3.63 21.15
C VAL A 433 29.00 2.43 20.44
N ASP A 434 29.32 1.37 21.16
CA ASP A 434 29.95 0.17 20.61
C ASP A 434 29.04 -0.53 19.58
N SER A 435 27.75 -0.66 19.91
CA SER A 435 26.72 -1.18 19.00
C SER A 435 26.60 -0.31 17.74
N TRP A 436 26.57 1.01 17.91
CA TRP A 436 26.46 1.96 16.80
C TRP A 436 27.67 1.89 15.86
N ASN A 437 28.88 1.77 16.40
CA ASN A 437 30.10 1.57 15.62
C ASN A 437 30.03 0.26 14.83
N THR A 438 29.68 -0.84 15.49
CA THR A 438 29.54 -2.17 14.86
C THR A 438 28.52 -2.15 13.71
N VAL A 439 27.33 -1.58 13.94
CA VAL A 439 26.26 -1.49 12.94
C VAL A 439 26.67 -0.60 11.76
N THR A 440 27.40 0.48 12.03
CA THR A 440 27.91 1.37 10.97
C THR A 440 28.93 0.65 10.10
N GLU A 441 29.89 -0.06 10.70
CA GLU A 441 30.87 -0.84 9.95
C GLU A 441 30.19 -1.92 9.10
N GLU A 442 29.16 -2.57 9.65
CA GLU A 442 28.34 -3.50 8.89
C GLU A 442 27.66 -2.83 7.69
N ALA A 443 27.05 -1.65 7.88
CA ALA A 443 26.43 -0.87 6.80
C ALA A 443 27.45 -0.56 5.71
N ILE A 444 28.61 -0.01 6.09
CA ILE A 444 29.70 0.35 5.18
C ILE A 444 30.18 -0.88 4.40
N ARG A 445 30.32 -2.04 5.06
CA ARG A 445 30.72 -3.29 4.40
C ARG A 445 29.69 -3.75 3.37
N ARG A 446 28.40 -3.71 3.70
CA ARG A 446 27.30 -4.07 2.77
C ARG A 446 27.27 -3.12 1.57
N LEU A 447 27.39 -1.81 1.83
CA LEU A 447 27.36 -0.78 0.80
C LEU A 447 28.59 -0.83 -0.13
N SER A 448 29.78 -1.00 0.44
CA SER A 448 31.03 -1.10 -0.34
C SER A 448 31.13 -2.39 -1.16
N SER A 449 30.35 -3.43 -0.82
CA SER A 449 30.26 -4.66 -1.61
C SER A 449 29.38 -4.51 -2.86
N THR A 450 28.55 -3.47 -2.91
CA THR A 450 27.71 -3.16 -4.07
C THR A 450 28.51 -2.30 -5.03
N ALA A 451 28.57 -2.68 -6.32
CA ALA A 451 29.31 -1.91 -7.32
C ALA A 451 28.74 -0.49 -7.47
N GLY A 452 29.41 0.51 -6.90
CA GLY A 452 29.01 1.91 -6.96
C GLY A 452 30.19 2.84 -6.71
N ASP A 453 30.11 4.05 -7.26
CA ASP A 453 31.17 5.07 -7.23
C ASP A 453 31.21 5.87 -5.91
N VAL A 454 30.47 5.45 -4.89
CA VAL A 454 30.35 6.18 -3.60
C VAL A 454 31.32 5.60 -2.58
N GLU A 455 32.18 6.45 -2.03
CA GLU A 455 33.09 6.08 -0.95
C GLU A 455 32.40 6.23 0.41
N TRP A 456 32.18 5.10 1.11
CA TRP A 456 31.43 5.04 2.37
C TRP A 456 32.30 5.10 3.63
N LYS A 457 33.62 4.87 3.47
CA LYS A 457 34.57 4.95 4.57
C LYS A 457 34.75 6.41 5.01
N ALA A 458 35.13 6.58 6.27
CA ALA A 458 35.46 7.89 6.79
C ALA A 458 36.60 8.52 5.95
N PRO A 459 36.44 9.76 5.48
CA PRO A 459 37.54 10.53 4.93
C PRO A 459 38.68 10.72 5.97
N PRO A 460 39.90 11.08 5.54
CA PRO A 460 41.00 11.34 6.47
C PRO A 460 40.65 12.42 7.49
N GLU A 461 41.07 12.27 8.74
CA GLU A 461 40.79 13.25 9.81
C GLU A 461 41.30 14.66 9.49
N SER A 462 42.33 14.80 8.66
CA SER A 462 42.81 16.11 8.17
C SER A 462 41.79 16.88 7.32
N THR A 463 40.71 16.22 6.89
CA THR A 463 39.62 16.84 6.13
C THR A 463 38.47 17.31 7.02
N ASP A 464 38.48 16.94 8.30
CA ASP A 464 37.67 17.55 9.35
C ASP A 464 38.33 18.87 9.75
N VAL A 465 37.84 19.97 9.19
CA VAL A 465 38.43 21.30 9.36
C VAL A 465 37.40 22.25 9.96
N LEU A 466 37.67 22.68 11.19
CA LEU A 466 36.96 23.76 11.85
C LEU A 466 37.54 25.11 11.42
N ALA A 467 36.74 25.90 10.70
CA ALA A 467 37.14 27.22 10.25
C ALA A 467 36.20 28.30 10.81
N MET A 468 36.79 29.40 11.25
CA MET A 468 36.08 30.62 11.64
C MET A 468 36.26 31.65 10.53
N ALA A 469 35.15 32.20 10.04
CA ALA A 469 35.20 33.32 9.10
C ALA A 469 35.67 34.59 9.84
N VAL A 470 36.61 35.29 9.21
CA VAL A 470 37.20 36.55 9.67
C VAL A 470 37.00 37.58 8.57
N SER A 471 36.81 38.84 8.97
CA SER A 471 36.47 39.97 8.09
C SER A 471 37.13 39.90 6.70
N LYS A 472 36.31 40.09 5.66
CA LYS A 472 36.69 40.13 4.24
C LYS A 472 37.03 38.75 3.66
N GLY A 473 36.28 37.71 4.04
CA GLY A 473 36.39 36.37 3.44
C GLY A 473 37.69 35.63 3.78
N ASN A 474 38.41 36.08 4.81
CA ASN A 474 39.54 35.33 5.34
C ASN A 474 39.01 34.27 6.29
N VAL A 475 39.58 33.08 6.29
CA VAL A 475 39.21 32.04 7.25
C VAL A 475 40.40 31.68 8.12
N VAL A 476 40.15 31.56 9.42
CA VAL A 476 41.13 31.05 10.38
C VAL A 476 40.75 29.63 10.72
N VAL A 477 41.65 28.70 10.42
CA VAL A 477 41.51 27.30 10.85
C VAL A 477 41.81 27.23 12.33
N MET A 478 40.84 26.75 13.09
CA MET A 478 40.92 26.56 14.54
C MET A 478 41.18 25.08 14.82
N PRO A 479 42.01 24.73 15.82
CA PRO A 479 42.03 23.38 16.32
C PRO A 479 40.66 23.05 16.95
N HIS A 480 40.22 21.79 16.84
CA HIS A 480 39.00 21.36 17.53
C HIS A 480 39.20 21.46 19.05
N PRO A 481 38.26 22.04 19.82
CA PRO A 481 38.37 22.12 21.27
C PRO A 481 38.36 20.75 21.97
N ASN A 482 37.84 19.72 21.30
CA ASN A 482 37.86 18.32 21.71
C ASN A 482 38.85 17.48 20.89
N ALA A 483 40.01 18.05 20.54
CA ALA A 483 41.06 17.34 19.79
C ALA A 483 41.57 16.09 20.52
N ASP A 484 41.58 16.10 21.86
CA ASP A 484 42.11 15.02 22.69
C ASP A 484 41.10 13.87 22.93
N ARG A 485 40.00 13.79 22.17
CA ARG A 485 38.99 12.74 22.37
C ARG A 485 39.58 11.34 22.13
N GLU A 486 39.47 10.47 23.13
CA GLU A 486 40.06 9.11 23.11
C GLU A 486 39.19 8.09 22.34
N THR A 487 37.89 8.33 22.19
CA THR A 487 36.88 7.32 21.80
C THR A 487 36.34 7.42 20.38
N GLY A 488 36.98 8.21 19.51
CA GLY A 488 36.53 8.37 18.12
C GLY A 488 35.24 9.19 17.99
N ALA A 489 34.33 8.77 17.10
CA ALA A 489 33.08 9.50 16.84
C ALA A 489 32.07 9.41 18.00
N GLU A 490 31.39 10.51 18.30
CA GLU A 490 30.53 10.65 19.48
C GLU A 490 29.03 10.75 19.14
N ILE A 491 28.19 10.44 20.14
CA ILE A 491 26.73 10.59 20.09
C ILE A 491 26.35 11.84 20.87
N HIS A 492 25.63 12.73 20.22
CA HIS A 492 25.16 13.96 20.83
C HIS A 492 23.63 14.01 20.86
N LEU A 493 23.09 14.53 21.96
CA LEU A 493 21.68 14.92 22.07
C LEU A 493 21.59 16.44 22.08
N GLY A 494 20.66 16.99 21.30
CA GLY A 494 20.42 18.43 21.26
C GLY A 494 19.37 18.86 20.25
N THR A 495 19.09 20.16 20.24
CA THR A 495 18.13 20.76 19.32
C THR A 495 18.67 20.71 17.88
N VAL A 496 17.85 20.24 16.94
CA VAL A 496 18.14 20.36 15.50
C VAL A 496 17.46 21.63 14.97
N GLY A 497 18.17 22.43 14.19
CA GLY A 497 17.66 23.68 13.63
C GLY A 497 17.59 23.67 12.11
N ALA A 498 16.75 24.52 11.53
CA ALA A 498 16.84 24.88 10.12
C ALA A 498 16.22 26.25 9.88
N MET A 499 16.62 26.87 8.77
CA MET A 499 16.21 28.23 8.41
C MET A 499 15.87 28.30 6.92
N SER A 500 14.68 28.81 6.61
CA SER A 500 14.21 29.10 5.26
C SER A 500 15.15 30.08 4.53
N ALA A 501 15.67 31.07 5.26
CA ALA A 501 16.42 32.18 4.70
C ALA A 501 17.84 31.83 4.21
N MET A 502 18.40 30.67 4.55
CA MET A 502 19.79 30.32 4.20
C MET A 502 20.07 30.39 2.70
N LYS A 503 19.15 29.91 1.85
CA LYS A 503 19.33 29.91 0.39
C LYS A 503 18.98 31.25 -0.28
N LYS A 504 18.11 32.06 0.34
CA LYS A 504 17.79 33.41 -0.16
C LYS A 504 18.99 34.34 0.01
N TYR A 505 19.67 34.28 1.15
CA TYR A 505 20.87 35.07 1.38
C TYR A 505 22.04 34.63 0.49
N GLU A 506 22.29 33.32 0.31
CA GLU A 506 23.30 32.80 -0.63
C GLU A 506 23.13 33.32 -2.09
N LYS A 507 21.90 33.65 -2.52
CA LYS A 507 21.62 34.15 -3.88
C LYS A 507 21.54 35.66 -4.01
N THR A 508 21.23 36.36 -2.92
CA THR A 508 20.99 37.82 -2.93
C THR A 508 22.24 38.60 -2.56
N ILE A 509 23.14 37.96 -1.81
CA ILE A 509 24.39 38.53 -1.35
C ILE A 509 25.49 38.19 -2.36
N GLY A 510 26.20 39.21 -2.88
CA GLY A 510 27.33 39.02 -3.79
C GLY A 510 28.53 38.34 -3.12
N GLU A 511 29.48 37.84 -3.92
CA GLU A 511 30.76 37.29 -3.43
C GLU A 511 31.47 38.34 -2.55
N GLY A 512 31.44 38.16 -1.21
CA GLY A 512 32.07 39.09 -0.25
C GLY A 512 31.39 39.22 1.12
N GLU A 513 30.18 38.71 1.31
CA GLU A 513 29.38 38.86 2.55
C GLU A 513 28.98 37.51 3.18
N GLU A 514 29.74 36.43 2.92
CA GLU A 514 29.61 35.14 3.63
C GLU A 514 29.70 35.29 5.16
N ASP A 515 30.46 36.30 5.62
CA ASP A 515 30.59 36.69 7.03
C ASP A 515 29.22 37.03 7.65
N ALA A 516 28.29 37.63 6.91
CA ALA A 516 26.98 38.00 7.41
C ALA A 516 26.10 36.76 7.64
N LEU A 517 26.03 35.83 6.68
CA LEU A 517 25.25 34.59 6.81
C LEU A 517 25.76 33.72 7.97
N GLY A 518 27.08 33.67 8.16
CA GLY A 518 27.70 33.01 9.31
C GLY A 518 27.20 33.59 10.64
N GLN A 519 27.16 34.91 10.77
CA GLN A 519 26.67 35.62 11.96
C GLN A 519 25.17 35.38 12.20
N ILE A 520 24.33 35.36 11.17
CA ILE A 520 22.89 35.05 11.30
C ILE A 520 22.70 33.65 11.88
N ARG A 521 23.46 32.68 11.36
CA ARG A 521 23.42 31.30 11.82
C ARG A 521 23.87 31.17 13.27
N GLU A 522 24.98 31.83 13.62
CA GLU A 522 25.50 31.82 15.00
C GLU A 522 24.50 32.42 15.96
N SER A 523 23.92 33.57 15.63
CA SER A 523 22.86 34.21 16.42
C SER A 523 21.63 33.30 16.59
N PHE A 524 21.16 32.64 15.52
CA PHE A 524 20.06 31.67 15.61
C PHE A 524 20.43 30.46 16.47
N ALA A 525 21.65 29.95 16.32
CA ALA A 525 22.10 28.79 17.07
C ALA A 525 22.23 29.09 18.57
N GLU A 526 22.74 30.26 18.93
CA GLU A 526 22.84 30.74 20.31
C GLU A 526 21.45 30.99 20.92
N GLU A 527 20.53 31.64 20.20
CA GLU A 527 19.20 31.98 20.71
C GLU A 527 18.36 30.73 21.04
N PHE A 528 18.45 29.68 20.20
CA PHE A 528 17.62 28.47 20.34
C PHE A 528 18.37 27.23 20.83
N GLY A 529 19.66 27.35 21.17
CA GLY A 529 20.48 26.22 21.60
C GLY A 529 20.60 25.13 20.54
N ILE A 530 20.80 25.53 19.28
CA ILE A 530 20.90 24.60 18.15
C ILE A 530 22.25 23.89 18.17
N ARG A 531 22.22 22.56 18.05
CA ARG A 531 23.44 21.73 18.04
C ARG A 531 23.88 21.30 16.65
N CYS A 532 22.92 21.07 15.76
CA CYS A 532 23.18 20.97 14.32
C CYS A 532 22.04 21.58 13.53
N MET A 533 22.35 21.97 12.29
CA MET A 533 21.36 22.38 11.32
C MET A 533 21.19 21.39 10.19
N ASP A 534 19.99 21.39 9.59
CA ASP A 534 19.68 20.58 8.43
C ASP A 534 19.02 21.38 7.29
N ALA A 535 18.58 20.67 6.26
CA ALA A 535 18.02 21.26 5.04
C ALA A 535 16.56 21.76 5.16
N GLY A 536 15.92 21.64 6.32
CA GLY A 536 14.57 22.15 6.55
C GLY A 536 13.45 21.11 6.40
N PHE A 537 13.22 20.32 7.44
CA PHE A 537 12.19 19.28 7.51
C PHE A 537 10.87 19.71 8.18
N ASP A 538 10.57 21.02 8.27
CA ASP A 538 9.36 21.54 8.93
C ASP A 538 8.06 20.92 8.39
N SER A 539 7.93 20.81 7.06
CA SER A 539 6.74 20.21 6.45
C SER A 539 6.61 18.71 6.71
N VAL A 540 7.74 18.02 6.88
CA VAL A 540 7.79 16.59 7.21
C VAL A 540 7.36 16.40 8.67
N VAL A 541 7.95 17.15 9.60
CA VAL A 541 7.56 17.10 11.03
C VAL A 541 6.09 17.50 11.19
N GLY A 542 5.64 18.55 10.49
CA GLY A 542 4.24 18.95 10.48
C GLY A 542 3.29 17.86 9.97
N ALA A 543 3.69 17.10 8.94
CA ALA A 543 2.92 15.96 8.44
C ALA A 543 2.92 14.78 9.43
N VAL A 544 4.02 14.52 10.13
CA VAL A 544 4.13 13.49 11.17
C VAL A 544 3.20 13.80 12.35
N VAL A 545 3.31 15.01 12.90
CA VAL A 545 2.48 15.47 14.02
C VAL A 545 1.00 15.56 13.60
N GLY A 546 0.72 16.09 12.40
CA GLY A 546 -0.63 16.17 11.85
C GLY A 546 -1.27 14.81 11.56
N SER A 547 -0.48 13.75 11.44
CA SER A 547 -0.96 12.36 11.32
C SER A 547 -1.05 11.65 12.69
N CYS A 548 -0.98 12.40 13.79
CA CYS A 548 -1.08 11.91 15.17
C CYS A 548 0.03 10.95 15.61
N VAL A 549 1.20 10.97 14.95
CA VAL A 549 2.37 10.21 15.40
C VAL A 549 3.08 10.98 16.50
N ARG A 550 3.09 10.41 17.71
CA ARG A 550 3.63 11.07 18.92
C ARG A 550 5.10 10.82 19.19
N SER A 551 5.65 9.77 18.58
CA SER A 551 7.04 9.33 18.78
C SER A 551 7.84 9.54 17.50
N TRP A 552 8.73 10.53 17.49
CA TRP A 552 9.55 10.82 16.34
C TRP A 552 10.88 11.47 16.73
N ALA A 553 11.88 11.32 15.87
CA ALA A 553 13.18 11.97 16.04
C ALA A 553 13.86 12.25 14.71
N LEU A 554 14.63 13.34 14.66
CA LEU A 554 15.61 13.60 13.62
C LEU A 554 16.95 12.99 14.05
N ILE A 555 17.58 12.26 13.15
CA ILE A 555 18.92 11.71 13.34
C ILE A 555 19.80 12.27 12.23
N ARG A 556 20.85 12.99 12.62
CA ARG A 556 21.72 13.73 11.71
C ARG A 556 23.16 13.28 11.88
N GLY A 557 23.69 12.61 10.86
CA GLY A 557 25.13 12.38 10.77
C GLY A 557 25.82 13.65 10.31
N ILE A 558 26.90 14.04 10.95
CA ILE A 558 27.54 15.33 10.69
C ILE A 558 28.49 15.23 9.50
N SER A 559 28.19 15.99 8.44
CA SER A 559 28.97 16.02 7.20
C SER A 559 29.63 17.36 6.90
N ASP A 560 29.19 18.45 7.53
CA ASP A 560 29.84 19.76 7.45
C ASP A 560 29.58 20.60 8.72
N TYR A 561 29.99 21.86 8.69
CA TYR A 561 29.69 22.87 9.73
C TYR A 561 28.63 23.86 9.25
N HIS A 562 27.73 23.45 8.35
CA HIS A 562 26.67 24.27 7.76
C HIS A 562 25.28 23.65 7.94
N TYR A 563 24.80 22.87 6.98
CA TYR A 563 23.47 22.24 6.98
C TYR A 563 23.47 20.82 6.39
N GLY A 564 24.65 20.21 6.29
CA GLY A 564 24.89 18.86 5.79
C GLY A 564 24.95 18.72 4.26
N GLN A 565 24.48 19.73 3.53
CA GLN A 565 24.40 19.73 2.06
C GLN A 565 25.29 20.79 1.38
N SER A 566 26.26 21.36 2.10
CA SER A 566 27.23 22.29 1.51
C SER A 566 28.14 21.59 0.50
N ARG A 567 28.83 22.37 -0.35
CA ARG A 567 29.83 21.82 -1.29
C ARG A 567 30.99 21.14 -0.55
N ALA A 568 31.42 21.70 0.58
CA ALA A 568 32.48 21.15 1.42
C ALA A 568 32.08 19.81 2.05
N GLY A 569 30.80 19.67 2.43
CA GLY A 569 30.30 18.46 3.10
C GLY A 569 30.15 17.23 2.20
N LYS A 570 30.21 17.38 0.87
CA LYS A 570 30.01 16.26 -0.08
C LYS A 570 30.95 15.08 0.17
N LEU A 571 32.18 15.34 0.61
CA LEU A 571 33.17 14.30 0.91
C LEU A 571 32.73 13.41 2.08
N TRP A 572 32.09 14.00 3.09
CA TRP A 572 31.67 13.31 4.31
C TRP A 572 30.23 12.78 4.26
N GLN A 573 29.42 13.22 3.31
CA GLN A 573 27.98 12.89 3.23
C GLN A 573 27.67 11.40 3.27
N ALA A 574 28.42 10.58 2.52
CA ALA A 574 28.17 9.13 2.47
C ALA A 574 28.47 8.47 3.82
N HIS A 575 29.63 8.79 4.41
CA HIS A 575 30.00 8.28 5.73
C HIS A 575 29.01 8.74 6.82
N ALA A 576 28.71 10.04 6.86
CA ALA A 576 27.75 10.62 7.79
C ALA A 576 26.33 10.02 7.64
N ALA A 577 25.89 9.75 6.41
CA ALA A 577 24.63 9.06 6.16
C ALA A 577 24.63 7.63 6.74
N ALA A 578 25.74 6.90 6.60
CA ALA A 578 25.90 5.57 7.20
C ALA A 578 25.84 5.62 8.73
N ARG A 579 26.50 6.63 9.33
CA ARG A 579 26.44 6.89 10.79
C ARG A 579 25.02 7.16 11.27
N ALA A 580 24.28 8.01 10.57
CA ALA A 580 22.89 8.34 10.90
C ALA A 580 21.98 7.11 10.80
N ALA A 581 22.10 6.33 9.72
CA ALA A 581 21.32 5.11 9.53
C ALA A 581 21.66 4.04 10.59
N GLY A 582 22.93 3.89 10.94
CA GLY A 582 23.37 2.98 12.00
C GLY A 582 22.79 3.35 13.37
N MET A 583 22.76 4.65 13.70
CA MET A 583 22.14 5.14 14.94
C MET A 583 20.63 4.86 14.94
N ALA A 584 19.95 5.12 13.83
CA ALA A 584 18.53 4.82 13.68
C ALA A 584 18.24 3.34 13.95
N ARG A 585 19.04 2.43 13.37
CA ARG A 585 18.91 0.98 13.62
C ARG A 585 19.08 0.63 15.10
N CYS A 586 20.12 1.14 15.76
CA CYS A 586 20.37 0.86 17.18
C CYS A 586 19.22 1.32 18.08
N ILE A 587 18.65 2.50 17.80
CA ILE A 587 17.50 3.01 18.55
C ILE A 587 16.27 2.13 18.28
N ILE A 588 16.00 1.79 17.01
CA ILE A 588 14.85 0.96 16.64
C ILE A 588 14.91 -0.41 17.34
N GLU A 589 16.06 -1.05 17.40
CA GLU A 589 16.23 -2.35 18.08
C GLU A 589 15.94 -2.29 19.59
N LYS A 590 16.11 -1.12 20.21
CA LYS A 590 15.83 -0.88 21.63
C LYS A 590 14.41 -0.32 21.90
N LEU A 591 13.60 -0.07 20.87
CA LEU A 591 12.21 0.37 21.06
C LEU A 591 11.35 -0.74 21.71
N PRO A 592 10.40 -0.40 22.59
CA PRO A 592 9.47 -1.37 23.17
C PRO A 592 8.68 -2.07 22.06
N LYS A 593 8.46 -3.38 22.19
CA LYS A 593 7.66 -4.12 21.21
C LYS A 593 6.24 -3.56 21.19
N SER A 594 5.73 -3.24 20.00
CA SER A 594 4.32 -2.94 19.78
C SER A 594 3.47 -4.12 20.28
N ALA A 595 2.41 -3.80 21.03
CA ALA A 595 1.58 -4.76 21.77
C ALA A 595 0.73 -5.67 20.89
#